data_AF-A0A3B8IBP5-F1
#
_entry.id   AF-A0A3B8IBP5-F1
#
_cell.length_a   1.000
_cell.length_b   1.000
_cell.length_c   1.000
_cell.angle_alpha   90.00
_cell.angle_beta   90.00
_cell.angle_gamma   90.00
#
_symmetry.space_group_name_H-M   'P 1'
#
loop_
_entity.id
_entity.type
_entity.pdbx_description
1 polymer ?
#
loop_
_entity_poly.entity_id
_entity_poly.type
_entity_poly.pdbx_seq_one_letter_code
_entity_poly.pdbx_strand_id
1 'polypeptide(L)'
;MIPVQKMMRKLLFVCVLGTLATACSSDKEFQEKYDFEDQTWPVDELPEFTIEVAETNLEYDVYYSIRHTQDYPFQNMYVQVRITGTEGEVLKSELQNVVLFDPKSGEPKGSGLGSLITRNVRGLRNFQFPEAGVYTFQFEQRNRAEVTTGIDSFGIWLEASK
;
A
#
# COMPACT_ATOMS: atom_id res chain seq x y z
N MET A 1 -56.17 6.69 -56.08
CA MET A 1 -57.08 6.84 -54.93
C MET A 1 -56.41 6.20 -53.73
N ILE A 2 -56.20 6.78 -52.55
CA ILE A 2 -56.23 8.11 -51.91
C ILE A 2 -55.16 7.99 -50.79
N PRO A 3 -54.53 9.10 -50.34
CA PRO A 3 -53.15 9.13 -49.87
C PRO A 3 -53.00 9.56 -48.38
N VAL A 4 -51.76 9.89 -47.98
CA VAL A 4 -51.38 10.82 -46.87
C VAL A 4 -51.57 10.24 -45.45
N GLN A 5 -50.54 10.13 -44.61
CA GLN A 5 -50.09 11.28 -43.79
C GLN A 5 -48.62 11.20 -43.34
N LYS A 6 -47.89 12.26 -43.68
CA LYS A 6 -46.70 12.78 -42.97
C LYS A 6 -47.10 13.25 -41.56
N MET A 7 -46.24 13.02 -40.56
CA MET A 7 -45.91 14.00 -39.50
C MET A 7 -44.65 13.49 -38.75
N MET A 8 -43.45 13.94 -39.09
CA MET A 8 -42.74 15.07 -38.48
C MET A 8 -42.55 15.00 -36.93
N ARG A 9 -41.30 14.68 -36.55
CA ARG A 9 -40.39 15.54 -35.76
C ARG A 9 -40.56 15.57 -34.21
N LYS A 10 -39.41 15.33 -33.56
CA LYS A 10 -38.93 15.76 -32.22
C LYS A 10 -38.90 14.69 -31.11
N LEU A 11 -37.69 14.18 -30.85
CA LEU A 11 -36.94 14.28 -29.58
C LEU A 11 -35.61 13.53 -29.82
N LEU A 12 -34.57 14.17 -30.38
CA LEU A 12 -33.44 14.77 -29.65
C LEU A 12 -33.37 14.43 -28.15
N PHE A 13 -32.16 14.05 -27.72
CA PHE A 13 -31.72 13.69 -26.36
C PHE A 13 -31.99 12.25 -25.89
N VAL A 14 -31.35 11.28 -26.56
CA VAL A 14 -30.85 10.11 -25.82
C VAL A 14 -29.42 10.46 -25.42
N CYS A 15 -29.22 10.54 -24.10
CA CYS A 15 -28.00 10.96 -23.44
C CYS A 15 -26.76 10.29 -24.03
N VAL A 16 -25.84 11.11 -24.53
CA VAL A 16 -24.41 10.81 -24.55
C VAL A 16 -23.99 10.71 -23.08
N LEU A 17 -24.22 9.55 -22.48
CA LEU A 17 -23.61 9.14 -21.22
C LEU A 17 -22.34 8.35 -21.58
N GLY A 18 -21.48 8.98 -22.37
CA GLY A 18 -20.20 8.45 -22.82
C GLY A 18 -19.11 8.79 -21.81
N THR A 19 -18.78 7.80 -20.97
CA THR A 19 -17.42 7.54 -20.46
C THR A 19 -16.64 8.74 -19.90
N LEU A 20 -16.87 9.08 -18.63
CA LEU A 20 -15.95 9.86 -17.78
C LEU A 20 -15.24 8.95 -16.76
N ALA A 21 -14.75 7.78 -17.19
CA ALA A 21 -14.00 6.88 -16.31
C ALA A 21 -12.63 6.55 -16.91
N THR A 22 -11.74 7.54 -17.02
CA THR A 22 -10.31 7.30 -17.20
C THR A 22 -9.49 8.33 -16.43
N ALA A 23 -9.38 8.11 -15.11
CA ALA A 23 -8.27 8.63 -14.33
C ALA A 23 -8.14 7.78 -13.05
N CYS A 24 -7.69 6.54 -13.21
CA CYS A 24 -7.00 5.85 -12.11
C CYS A 24 -5.50 6.01 -12.39
N SER A 25 -5.00 7.25 -12.26
CA SER A 25 -3.57 7.50 -12.27
C SER A 25 -3.07 7.28 -10.85
N SER A 26 -2.63 6.06 -10.55
CA SER A 26 -1.61 5.88 -9.53
C SER A 26 -0.45 5.19 -10.21
N ASP A 27 0.63 5.93 -10.40
CA ASP A 27 1.93 5.49 -10.91
C ASP A 27 2.59 4.55 -9.87
N LYS A 28 1.86 3.52 -9.44
CA LYS A 28 2.36 2.50 -8.52
C LYS A 28 2.89 1.36 -9.38
N GLU A 29 4.21 1.25 -9.43
CA GLU A 29 4.87 0.21 -10.22
C GLU A 29 4.68 -1.17 -9.58
N PHE A 30 4.47 -1.22 -8.26
CA PHE A 30 4.17 -2.42 -7.50
C PHE A 30 3.27 -2.09 -6.31
N GLN A 31 2.30 -2.94 -5.97
CA GLN A 31 1.53 -2.83 -4.73
C GLN A 31 1.06 -4.22 -4.28
N GLU A 32 1.46 -4.63 -3.08
CA GLU A 32 1.02 -5.87 -2.45
C GLU A 32 0.70 -5.68 -0.97
N LYS A 33 -0.04 -6.63 -0.41
CA LYS A 33 -0.50 -6.62 0.98
C LYS A 33 -0.55 -8.04 1.53
N TYR A 34 -0.18 -8.17 2.78
CA TYR A 34 -0.26 -9.35 3.61
C TYR A 34 -1.31 -9.11 4.71
N ASP A 35 -2.27 -10.03 4.85
CA ASP A 35 -3.31 -9.99 5.87
C ASP A 35 -2.95 -10.91 7.03
N PHE A 36 -3.10 -10.43 8.26
CA PHE A 36 -2.78 -11.20 9.46
C PHE A 36 -4.01 -11.89 10.01
N GLU A 37 -3.82 -13.12 10.51
CA GLU A 37 -4.87 -13.85 11.21
C GLU A 37 -5.14 -13.21 12.59
N ASP A 38 -6.42 -13.20 12.99
CA ASP A 38 -6.91 -12.67 14.27
C ASP A 38 -6.47 -11.24 14.63
N GLN A 39 -6.07 -10.46 13.62
CA GLN A 39 -5.50 -9.12 13.77
C GLN A 39 -4.26 -9.10 14.68
N THR A 40 -3.42 -10.13 14.56
CA THR A 40 -2.20 -10.28 15.34
C THR A 40 -0.99 -10.44 14.43
N TRP A 41 0.11 -9.77 14.77
CA TRP A 41 1.40 -9.95 14.12
C TRP A 41 2.40 -10.57 15.11
N PRO A 42 2.58 -11.90 15.06
CA PRO A 42 3.66 -12.62 15.74
C PRO A 42 5.05 -12.17 15.27
N VAL A 43 6.05 -12.20 16.15
CA VAL A 43 7.44 -11.82 15.82
C VAL A 43 8.11 -12.73 14.78
N ASP A 44 7.68 -14.00 14.72
CA ASP A 44 8.16 -15.02 13.79
C ASP A 44 7.35 -15.10 12.49
N GLU A 45 6.24 -14.35 12.39
CA GLU A 45 5.51 -14.17 11.15
C GLU A 45 6.14 -13.03 10.34
N LEU A 46 6.75 -13.39 9.21
CA LEU A 46 7.57 -12.50 8.40
C LEU A 46 6.90 -12.25 7.04
N PRO A 47 6.04 -11.24 6.89
CA PRO A 47 5.50 -10.86 5.58
C PRO A 47 6.62 -10.66 4.56
N GLU A 48 6.53 -11.39 3.45
CA GLU A 48 7.46 -11.33 2.33
C GLU A 48 6.76 -10.84 1.07
N PHE A 49 7.43 -9.94 0.35
CA PHE A 49 6.96 -9.39 -0.91
C PHE A 49 8.06 -9.54 -1.96
N THR A 50 7.74 -10.18 -3.07
CA THR A 50 8.69 -10.45 -4.15
C THR A 50 8.45 -9.49 -5.31
N ILE A 51 9.48 -8.77 -5.71
CA ILE A 51 9.42 -7.74 -6.76
C ILE A 51 10.38 -8.11 -7.87
N GLU A 52 9.90 -8.14 -9.10
CA GLU A 52 10.73 -8.28 -10.30
C GLU A 52 11.03 -6.90 -10.88
N VAL A 53 12.31 -6.57 -11.00
CA VAL A 53 12.80 -5.26 -11.45
C VAL A 53 13.47 -5.42 -12.82
N ALA A 54 12.99 -4.68 -13.82
CA ALA A 54 13.57 -4.69 -15.16
C ALA A 54 14.52 -3.51 -15.44
N GLU A 55 14.28 -2.35 -14.80
CA GLU A 55 15.03 -1.10 -15.00
C GLU A 55 15.75 -0.70 -13.69
N THR A 56 17.05 -0.41 -13.77
CA THR A 56 17.92 -0.19 -12.58
C THR A 56 18.42 1.24 -12.45
N ASN A 57 18.11 2.07 -13.44
CA ASN A 57 18.45 3.48 -13.52
C ASN A 57 17.40 4.38 -12.86
N LEU A 58 16.37 3.79 -12.25
CA LEU A 58 15.32 4.49 -11.52
C LEU A 58 15.54 4.39 -10.01
N GLU A 59 15.25 5.49 -9.31
CA GLU A 59 15.15 5.52 -7.85
C GLU A 59 13.69 5.34 -7.45
N TYR A 60 13.44 4.61 -6.36
CA TYR A 60 12.11 4.29 -5.86
C TYR A 60 11.89 4.75 -4.42
N ASP A 61 10.75 5.38 -4.18
CA ASP A 61 10.22 5.54 -2.82
C ASP A 61 9.38 4.30 -2.49
N VAL A 62 9.77 3.60 -1.42
CA VAL A 62 9.03 2.43 -0.91
C VAL A 62 8.16 2.88 0.24
N TYR A 63 6.86 2.67 0.11
CA TYR A 63 5.89 3.01 1.11
C TYR A 63 5.34 1.78 1.80
N TYR A 64 5.00 1.93 3.07
CA TYR A 64 4.33 0.91 3.88
C TYR A 64 2.90 1.35 4.20
N SER A 65 1.98 0.39 4.16
CA SER A 65 0.58 0.51 4.54
C SER A 65 0.34 -0.37 5.76
N ILE A 66 0.25 0.23 6.94
CA ILE A 66 -0.08 -0.49 8.17
C ILE A 66 -1.54 -0.27 8.47
N ARG A 67 -2.35 -1.33 8.37
CA ARG A 67 -3.75 -1.30 8.77
C ARG A 67 -3.90 -1.87 10.16
N HIS A 68 -4.47 -1.10 11.07
CA HIS A 68 -4.56 -1.44 12.47
C HIS A 68 -5.93 -1.05 13.04
N THR A 69 -6.29 -1.65 14.17
CA THR A 69 -7.48 -1.26 14.93
C THR A 69 -7.18 -0.08 15.86
N GLN A 70 -8.22 0.55 16.38
CA GLN A 70 -8.10 1.54 17.47
C GLN A 70 -7.60 0.91 18.78
N ASP A 71 -7.71 -0.41 18.94
CA ASP A 71 -7.30 -1.14 20.14
C ASP A 71 -5.81 -1.50 20.15
N TYR A 72 -5.05 -1.14 19.10
CA TYR A 72 -3.60 -1.29 19.09
C TYR A 72 -2.97 -0.59 20.32
N PRO A 73 -2.18 -1.30 21.15
CA PRO A 73 -1.89 -0.83 22.51
C PRO A 73 -0.74 0.18 22.61
N PHE A 74 -0.06 0.52 21.51
CA PHE A 74 1.13 1.38 21.53
C PHE A 74 0.94 2.65 20.69
N GLN A 75 1.75 3.68 20.97
CA GLN A 75 1.72 4.92 20.20
C GLN A 75 2.34 4.74 18.80
N ASN A 76 3.31 3.85 18.69
CA ASN A 76 4.12 3.60 17.51
C ASN A 76 4.36 2.09 17.33
N MET A 77 4.86 1.73 16.17
CA MET A 77 5.24 0.37 15.81
C MET A 77 6.67 0.36 15.30
N TYR A 78 7.48 -0.57 15.80
CA TYR A 78 8.81 -0.82 15.25
C TYR A 78 8.72 -1.88 14.17
N VAL A 79 9.18 -1.54 12.97
CA VAL A 79 9.17 -2.42 11.80
C VAL A 79 10.60 -2.56 11.30
N GLN A 80 11.11 -3.78 11.29
CA GLN A 80 12.39 -4.10 10.66
C GLN A 80 12.11 -4.50 9.22
N VAL A 81 12.79 -3.83 8.28
CA VAL A 81 12.82 -4.25 6.89
C VAL A 81 14.14 -4.95 6.60
N ARG A 82 14.08 -6.02 5.81
CA ARG A 82 15.23 -6.67 5.18
C ARG A 82 14.97 -6.79 3.70
N ILE A 83 15.92 -6.34 2.89
CA ILE A 83 15.89 -6.47 1.43
C ILE A 83 16.99 -7.42 1.01
N THR A 84 16.59 -8.48 0.33
CA THR A 84 17.49 -9.48 -0.26
C THR A 84 17.53 -9.29 -1.76
N GLY A 85 18.72 -9.22 -2.33
CA GLY A 85 18.98 -9.08 -3.77
C GLY A 85 18.89 -10.39 -4.53
N THR A 86 19.29 -10.35 -5.80
CA THR A 86 19.03 -11.42 -6.76
C THR A 86 19.86 -12.68 -6.50
N GLU A 87 21.02 -12.54 -5.85
CA GLU A 87 21.92 -13.64 -5.49
C GLU A 87 21.78 -14.06 -4.01
N GLY A 88 20.81 -13.49 -3.29
CA GLY A 88 20.57 -13.79 -1.87
C GLY A 88 21.35 -12.91 -0.89
N GLU A 89 22.07 -11.91 -1.38
CA GLU A 89 22.78 -10.93 -0.56
C GLU A 89 21.83 -9.96 0.12
N VAL A 90 22.13 -9.60 1.38
CA VAL A 90 21.34 -8.59 2.10
C VAL A 90 21.78 -7.19 1.67
N LEU A 91 20.95 -6.53 0.89
CA LEU A 91 21.20 -5.17 0.39
C LEU A 91 20.88 -4.11 1.44
N LYS A 92 19.84 -4.35 2.24
CA LYS A 92 19.42 -3.42 3.28
C LYS A 92 18.81 -4.14 4.47
N SER A 93 19.11 -3.66 5.67
CA SER A 93 18.50 -4.08 6.92
C SER A 93 18.36 -2.86 7.83
N GLU A 94 17.14 -2.41 8.07
CA GLU A 94 16.88 -1.17 8.81
C GLU A 94 15.67 -1.32 9.76
N LEU A 95 15.83 -0.86 11.01
CA LEU A 95 14.75 -0.75 11.97
C LEU A 95 14.09 0.63 11.87
N GLN A 96 12.79 0.66 11.66
CA GLN A 96 12.03 1.88 11.43
C GLN A 96 10.94 2.06 12.48
N ASN A 97 10.79 3.30 12.94
CA ASN A 97 9.76 3.68 13.90
C ASN A 97 8.58 4.32 13.16
N VAL A 98 7.43 3.64 13.16
CA VAL A 98 6.20 4.11 12.53
C VAL A 98 5.23 4.63 13.59
N VAL A 99 5.01 5.93 13.60
CA VAL A 99 4.01 6.57 14.47
C VAL A 99 2.60 6.28 13.95
N LEU A 100 1.81 5.56 14.76
CA LEU A 100 0.43 5.18 14.45
C LEU A 100 -0.59 6.08 15.16
N PHE A 101 -0.26 6.63 16.33
CA PHE A 101 -1.12 7.54 17.08
C PHE A 101 -0.37 8.82 17.42
N ASP A 102 -1.08 9.96 17.50
CA ASP A 102 -0.50 11.20 17.97
C ASP A 102 0.00 11.05 19.42
N PRO A 103 1.28 11.35 19.73
CA PRO A 103 1.81 11.18 21.09
C PRO A 103 1.14 12.04 22.16
N LYS A 104 0.43 13.12 21.78
CA LYS A 104 -0.21 14.03 22.73
C LYS A 104 -1.71 13.81 22.81
N SER A 105 -2.40 13.74 21.68
CA SER A 105 -3.86 13.59 21.66
C SER A 105 -4.32 12.14 21.70
N GLY A 106 -3.46 11.18 21.33
CA GLY A 106 -3.84 9.79 21.13
C GLY A 106 -4.69 9.56 19.88
N GLU A 107 -4.89 10.58 19.05
CA GLU A 107 -5.67 10.44 17.82
C GLU A 107 -4.90 9.57 16.80
N PRO A 108 -5.57 8.63 16.13
CA PRO A 108 -4.93 7.79 15.14
C PRO A 108 -4.42 8.63 13.96
N LYS A 109 -3.21 8.32 13.49
CA LYS A 109 -2.61 8.88 12.29
C LYS A 109 -2.97 7.97 11.13
N GLY A 110 -3.81 8.45 10.22
CA GLY A 110 -4.23 7.66 9.06
C GLY A 110 -5.66 7.99 8.66
N SER A 111 -6.23 7.13 7.82
CA SER A 111 -7.63 7.21 7.42
C SER A 111 -8.26 5.83 7.40
N GLY A 112 -9.58 5.77 7.58
CA GLY A 112 -10.29 4.50 7.62
C GLY A 112 -11.74 4.66 8.00
N LEU A 113 -12.45 3.54 8.11
CA LEU A 113 -13.87 3.47 8.46
C LEU A 113 -14.04 2.61 9.71
N GLY A 114 -14.81 3.12 10.68
CA GLY A 114 -15.05 2.42 11.94
C GLY A 114 -13.79 2.33 12.80
N SER A 115 -13.50 1.13 13.32
CA SER A 115 -12.34 0.88 14.18
C SER A 115 -11.04 0.63 13.40
N LEU A 116 -11.09 0.45 12.08
CA LEU A 116 -9.92 0.18 11.25
C LEU A 116 -9.34 1.46 10.67
N ILE A 117 -8.05 1.67 10.89
CA ILE A 117 -7.26 2.81 10.41
C ILE A 117 -6.11 2.28 9.55
N THR A 118 -5.88 2.92 8.41
CA THR A 118 -4.71 2.67 7.56
C THR A 118 -3.74 3.83 7.68
N ARG A 119 -2.51 3.51 8.09
CA ARG A 119 -1.38 4.44 8.15
C ARG A 119 -0.42 4.14 7.01
N ASN A 120 -0.35 5.08 6.09
CA ASN A 120 0.61 5.11 4.99
C ASN A 120 1.84 5.92 5.39
N VAL A 121 3.03 5.34 5.25
CA VAL A 121 4.31 6.02 5.51
C VAL A 121 5.32 5.69 4.42
N ARG A 122 6.18 6.65 4.09
CA ARG A 122 7.35 6.37 3.25
C ARG A 122 8.41 5.69 4.13
N GLY A 123 8.63 4.40 3.90
CA GLY A 123 9.60 3.60 4.62
C GLY A 123 11.01 3.81 4.07
N LEU A 124 11.18 3.73 2.75
CA LEU A 124 12.47 3.94 2.10
C LEU A 124 12.33 5.05 1.07
N ARG A 125 13.40 5.84 0.95
CA ARG A 125 13.47 6.96 0.03
C ARG A 125 14.60 6.72 -0.95
N ASN A 126 14.36 6.99 -2.22
CA ASN A 126 15.35 6.93 -3.30
C ASN A 126 16.13 5.60 -3.29
N PHE A 127 15.42 4.48 -3.08
CA PHE A 127 16.01 3.16 -3.13
C PHE A 127 16.29 2.80 -4.59
N GLN A 128 17.54 2.50 -4.91
CA GLN A 128 17.95 2.08 -6.24
C GLN A 128 18.28 0.59 -6.24
N PHE A 129 17.68 -0.16 -7.15
CA PHE A 129 18.00 -1.56 -7.37
C PHE A 129 19.35 -1.66 -8.10
N PRO A 130 20.35 -2.42 -7.58
CA PRO A 130 21.67 -2.51 -8.21
C PRO A 130 21.64 -3.12 -9.61
N GLU A 131 20.75 -4.09 -9.84
CA GLU A 131 20.66 -4.85 -11.08
C GLU A 131 19.22 -5.34 -11.36
N ALA A 132 18.95 -5.78 -12.59
CA ALA A 132 17.65 -6.32 -12.93
C ALA A 132 17.49 -7.74 -12.35
N GLY A 133 16.32 -8.06 -11.84
CA GLY A 133 16.03 -9.38 -11.28
C GLY A 133 15.01 -9.35 -10.15
N VAL A 134 15.01 -10.42 -9.36
CA VAL A 134 14.00 -10.65 -8.32
C VAL A 134 14.57 -10.24 -6.95
N TYR A 135 13.83 -9.40 -6.25
CA TYR A 135 14.16 -8.91 -4.92
C TYR A 135 13.09 -9.34 -3.92
N THR A 136 13.49 -9.62 -2.69
CA THR A 136 12.56 -9.97 -1.61
C THR A 136 12.64 -8.93 -0.50
N PHE A 137 11.48 -8.34 -0.19
CA PHE A 137 11.29 -7.46 0.95
C PHE A 137 10.62 -8.27 2.07
N GLN A 138 11.35 -8.48 3.16
CA GLN A 138 10.84 -9.15 4.34
C GLN A 138 10.66 -8.14 5.47
N PHE A 139 9.55 -8.26 6.18
CA PHE A 139 9.21 -7.38 7.30
C PHE A 139 9.05 -8.16 8.59
N GLU A 140 9.56 -7.61 9.68
CA GLU A 140 9.44 -8.17 11.03
C GLU A 140 8.93 -7.09 11.98
N GLN A 141 7.94 -7.40 12.81
CA GLN A 141 7.58 -6.52 13.92
C GLN A 141 8.66 -6.63 15.02
N ARG A 142 9.18 -5.49 15.47
CA ARG A 142 10.23 -5.41 16.50
C ARG A 142 9.72 -4.74 17.77
N ASN A 143 8.44 -4.92 18.08
CA ASN A 143 7.89 -4.48 19.35
C ASN A 143 8.40 -5.40 20.47
N ARG A 144 8.19 -5.00 21.73
CA ARG A 144 8.62 -5.81 22.89
C ARG A 144 7.79 -7.08 23.08
N ALA A 145 6.58 -7.12 22.53
CA ALA A 145 5.67 -8.25 22.64
C ALA A 145 5.99 -9.30 21.56
N GLU A 146 5.94 -10.58 21.92
CA GLU A 146 6.07 -11.69 20.96
C GLU A 146 4.95 -11.66 19.92
N VAL A 147 3.75 -11.23 20.33
CA VAL A 147 2.59 -11.04 19.45
C VAL A 147 2.08 -9.62 19.60
N THR A 148 2.06 -8.88 18.50
CA THR A 148 1.51 -7.52 18.44
C THR A 148 0.04 -7.58 18.01
N THR A 149 -0.89 -7.27 18.91
CA THR A 149 -2.33 -7.28 18.65
C THR A 149 -2.82 -6.00 17.97
N GLY A 150 -3.95 -6.09 17.27
CA GLY A 150 -4.60 -4.95 16.62
C GLY A 150 -3.98 -4.56 15.29
N ILE A 151 -3.21 -5.45 14.65
CA ILE A 151 -2.69 -5.26 13.29
C ILE A 151 -3.46 -6.14 12.33
N ASP A 152 -4.20 -5.54 11.40
CA ASP A 152 -5.05 -6.21 10.43
C ASP A 152 -4.26 -6.65 9.20
N SER A 153 -3.38 -5.77 8.69
CA SER A 153 -2.60 -6.06 7.48
C SER A 153 -1.36 -5.17 7.38
N PHE A 154 -0.32 -5.67 6.73
CA PHE A 154 0.84 -4.89 6.30
C PHE A 154 0.95 -4.95 4.78
N GLY A 155 1.19 -3.82 4.11
CA GLY A 155 1.41 -3.79 2.67
C GLY A 155 2.51 -2.85 2.28
N ILE A 156 3.00 -3.02 1.05
CA ILE A 156 3.99 -2.15 0.45
C ILE A 156 3.56 -1.71 -0.94
N TRP A 157 4.03 -0.53 -1.35
CA TRP A 157 3.99 -0.14 -2.76
C TRP A 157 5.21 0.72 -3.11
N LEU A 158 5.57 0.68 -4.39
CA LEU A 158 6.70 1.41 -4.94
C LEU A 158 6.19 2.49 -5.89
N GLU A 159 6.79 3.66 -5.79
CA GLU A 159 6.60 4.77 -6.73
C GLU A 159 8.00 5.24 -7.17
N ALA A 160 8.16 5.55 -8.45
CA ALA A 160 9.38 6.21 -8.92
C ALA A 160 9.57 7.53 -8.15
N SER A 161 10.77 7.74 -7.61
CA SER A 161 11.13 8.95 -6.87
C SER A 161 11.07 10.17 -7.80
N LYS A 162 10.57 11.29 -7.28
CA LYS A 162 10.46 12.58 -7.99
C LYS A 162 11.57 13.55 -7.59
#